data_AF-A0A9Q6II60-F1
#
_entry.id   AF-A0A9Q6II60-F1
#
_cell.length_a   1.000
_cell.length_b   1.000
_cell.length_c   1.000
_cell.angle_alpha   90.00
_cell.angle_beta   90.00
_cell.angle_gamma   90.00
#
_symmetry.space_group_name_H-M   'P 1'
#
loop_
_entity.id
_entity.type
_entity.pdbx_description
1 polymer ?
#
loop_
_entity_poly.entity_id
_entity_poly.type
_entity_poly.pdbx_seq_one_letter_code
_entity_poly.pdbx_strand_id
1 'polypeptide(L)'
;MRQVFLIGVPKQLRRRIESALEGRGISPSTIITDVDRVGRLQLMPKPEMAVTLLRQYYEPLEGGFENAEVYVLPYAPVPGDVEDELETMVEMGAQVYDFQMEVDDWPYLHIPRPKVTERFLDAVFDALMHALVDEIAPDPPLSQHIARAVASSPRLVLIADAIELCDGLPDYRQGFVTSAMEAFVELVAGNGCGVGLDEFFKTRNLHFAKTGGIQTKLKISVNGRVIRDEVHNLHLKSGDRTSPQGAARIYFQMLTHEQLLWVFLLYVGPHPDTNITRTIDLVIEPA
;
A
#
# COMPACT_ATOMS: atom_id res chain seq x y z
N MET A 1 -13.16 11.09 -14.16
CA MET A 1 -12.57 10.06 -13.27
C MET A 1 -13.59 8.94 -13.20
N ARG A 2 -13.23 7.72 -13.61
CA ARG A 2 -14.17 6.59 -13.65
C ARG A 2 -14.46 6.18 -12.21
N GLN A 3 -15.73 6.03 -11.83
CA GLN A 3 -16.11 5.59 -10.49
C GLN A 3 -16.55 4.13 -10.56
N VAL A 4 -16.14 3.33 -9.60
CA VAL A 4 -16.51 1.90 -9.53
C VAL A 4 -16.88 1.55 -8.09
N PHE A 5 -17.74 0.55 -7.92
CA PHE A 5 -18.08 0.01 -6.61
C PHE A 5 -17.61 -1.43 -6.47
N LEU A 6 -16.86 -1.73 -5.42
CA LEU A 6 -16.29 -3.05 -5.18
C LEU A 6 -16.93 -3.66 -3.91
N ILE A 7 -17.52 -4.84 -4.07
CA ILE A 7 -18.16 -5.59 -2.98
C ILE A 7 -17.32 -6.82 -2.66
N GLY A 8 -16.99 -7.02 -1.39
CA GLY A 8 -16.33 -8.25 -0.95
C GLY A 8 -14.81 -8.15 -0.78
N VAL A 9 -14.23 -6.97 -0.90
CA VAL A 9 -12.76 -6.79 -0.91
C VAL A 9 -12.14 -7.16 0.45
N PRO A 10 -11.21 -8.12 0.53
CA PRO A 10 -10.51 -8.43 1.77
C PRO A 10 -9.92 -7.17 2.39
N LYS A 11 -10.19 -6.92 3.67
CA LYS A 11 -9.76 -5.70 4.39
C LYS A 11 -8.27 -5.41 4.24
N GLN A 12 -7.43 -6.45 4.14
CA GLN A 12 -5.99 -6.36 3.95
C GLN A 12 -5.59 -5.77 2.59
N LEU A 13 -6.44 -5.89 1.55
CA LEU A 13 -6.16 -5.41 0.20
C LEU A 13 -6.70 -4.01 -0.08
N ARG A 14 -7.64 -3.51 0.75
CA ARG A 14 -8.36 -2.25 0.49
C ARG A 14 -7.43 -1.12 0.04
N ARG A 15 -6.41 -0.79 0.83
CA ARG A 15 -5.48 0.31 0.52
C ARG A 15 -4.67 0.08 -0.75
N ARG A 16 -4.21 -1.16 -0.95
CA ARG A 16 -3.44 -1.54 -2.15
C ARG A 16 -4.28 -1.35 -3.42
N ILE A 17 -5.55 -1.75 -3.39
CA ILE A 17 -6.49 -1.57 -4.51
C ILE A 17 -6.81 -0.09 -4.72
N GLU A 18 -7.17 0.65 -3.66
CA GLU A 18 -7.44 2.09 -3.72
C GLU A 18 -6.26 2.84 -4.38
N SER A 19 -5.04 2.61 -3.91
CA SER A 19 -3.83 3.24 -4.46
C SER A 19 -3.58 2.86 -5.92
N ALA A 20 -3.76 1.59 -6.30
CA ALA A 20 -3.55 1.12 -7.66
C ALA A 20 -4.55 1.72 -8.66
N LEU A 21 -5.82 1.89 -8.23
CA LEU A 21 -6.89 2.44 -9.06
C LEU A 21 -6.84 3.97 -9.16
N GLU A 22 -6.55 4.67 -8.05
CA GLU A 22 -6.37 6.13 -8.05
C GLU A 22 -5.26 6.55 -9.02
N GLY A 23 -4.16 5.81 -9.04
CA GLY A 23 -3.05 6.02 -9.99
C GLY A 23 -3.44 5.89 -11.46
N ARG A 24 -4.60 5.29 -11.75
CA ARG A 24 -5.17 5.08 -13.09
C ARG A 24 -6.41 5.95 -13.35
N GLY A 25 -6.71 6.91 -12.46
CA GLY A 25 -7.89 7.78 -12.60
C GLY A 25 -9.22 7.07 -12.36
N ILE A 26 -9.19 5.96 -11.61
CA ILE A 26 -10.36 5.21 -11.17
C ILE A 26 -10.55 5.46 -9.67
N SER A 27 -11.76 5.84 -9.26
CA SER A 27 -12.11 6.12 -7.87
C SER A 27 -13.02 5.00 -7.33
N PRO A 28 -12.48 4.05 -6.54
CA PRO A 28 -13.27 2.96 -5.99
C PRO A 28 -14.01 3.34 -4.70
N SER A 29 -15.28 2.97 -4.62
CA SER A 29 -16.00 2.82 -3.35
C SER A 29 -16.00 1.34 -2.95
N THR A 30 -15.79 1.02 -1.68
CA THR A 30 -15.56 -0.37 -1.25
C THR A 30 -16.44 -0.81 -0.07
N ILE A 31 -17.05 -1.98 -0.21
CA ILE A 31 -17.51 -2.80 0.91
C ILE A 31 -16.48 -3.90 1.14
N ILE A 32 -15.86 -3.89 2.31
CA ILE A 32 -14.79 -4.83 2.63
C ILE A 32 -15.33 -6.14 3.20
N THR A 33 -14.49 -7.16 3.22
CA THR A 33 -14.69 -8.38 4.00
C THR A 33 -13.73 -8.45 5.17
N ASP A 34 -14.24 -8.93 6.30
CA ASP A 34 -13.44 -9.27 7.47
C ASP A 34 -13.91 -10.62 8.02
N VAL A 35 -13.07 -11.24 8.85
CA VAL A 35 -13.37 -12.53 9.47
C VAL A 35 -14.34 -12.33 10.64
N ASP A 36 -15.47 -13.04 10.61
CA ASP A 36 -16.48 -13.04 11.65
C ASP A 36 -16.02 -13.82 12.90
N ARG A 37 -16.87 -13.87 13.94
CA ARG A 37 -16.59 -14.59 15.18
C ARG A 37 -16.47 -16.11 15.00
N VAL A 38 -16.96 -16.65 13.89
CA VAL A 38 -16.99 -18.08 13.56
C VAL A 38 -15.85 -18.43 12.57
N GLY A 39 -15.06 -17.43 12.15
CA GLY A 39 -13.92 -17.61 11.26
C GLY A 39 -14.25 -17.49 9.77
N ARG A 40 -15.44 -17.05 9.37
CA ARG A 40 -15.86 -16.91 7.97
C ARG A 40 -15.70 -15.46 7.48
N LEU A 41 -15.42 -15.27 6.20
CA LEU A 41 -15.47 -13.93 5.61
C LEU A 41 -16.91 -13.46 5.51
N GLN A 42 -17.16 -12.24 5.98
CA GLN A 42 -18.45 -11.56 5.88
C GLN A 42 -18.25 -10.13 5.41
N LEU A 43 -19.24 -9.56 4.72
CA LEU A 43 -19.24 -8.15 4.34
C LEU A 43 -19.30 -7.25 5.59
N MET A 44 -18.58 -6.14 5.52
CA MET A 44 -18.53 -5.09 6.53
C MET A 44 -18.58 -3.73 5.82
N PRO A 45 -19.45 -2.79 6.23
CA PRO A 45 -20.33 -2.81 7.42
C PRO A 45 -21.53 -3.75 7.30
N LYS A 46 -22.38 -3.81 8.34
CA LYS A 46 -23.60 -4.63 8.38
C LYS A 46 -24.48 -4.41 7.11
N PRO A 47 -25.30 -5.41 6.71
CA PRO A 47 -26.10 -5.37 5.48
C PRO A 47 -26.91 -4.07 5.27
N GLU A 48 -27.59 -3.58 6.30
CA GLU A 48 -28.39 -2.34 6.25
C GLU A 48 -27.56 -1.11 5.81
N MET A 49 -26.28 -1.09 6.16
CA MET A 49 -25.35 -0.02 5.78
C MET A 49 -24.73 -0.27 4.39
N ALA A 50 -24.61 -1.53 3.97
CA ALA A 50 -24.12 -1.89 2.63
C ALA A 50 -25.02 -1.31 1.52
N VAL A 51 -26.35 -1.44 1.67
CA VAL A 51 -27.32 -0.83 0.74
C VAL A 51 -27.16 0.69 0.73
N THR A 52 -27.05 1.31 1.91
CA THR A 52 -26.85 2.77 2.02
C THR A 52 -25.58 3.22 1.28
N LEU A 53 -24.49 2.46 1.35
CA LEU A 53 -23.25 2.77 0.63
C LEU A 53 -23.40 2.64 -0.89
N LEU A 54 -24.15 1.64 -1.37
CA LEU A 54 -24.48 1.51 -2.79
C LEU A 54 -25.27 2.72 -3.30
N ARG A 55 -26.27 3.19 -2.53
CA ARG A 55 -27.04 4.39 -2.87
C ARG A 55 -26.17 5.63 -2.94
N GLN A 56 -25.32 5.84 -1.94
CA GLN A 56 -24.36 6.95 -1.92
C GLN A 56 -23.40 6.93 -3.09
N TYR A 57 -23.13 5.75 -3.66
CA TYR A 57 -22.29 5.61 -4.84
C TYR A 57 -23.01 6.02 -6.12
N TYR A 58 -24.21 5.50 -6.39
CA TYR A 58 -24.86 5.71 -7.69
C TYR A 58 -25.68 7.01 -7.76
N GLU A 59 -26.22 7.52 -6.65
CA GLU A 59 -27.01 8.77 -6.60
C GLU A 59 -26.28 9.99 -7.21
N PRO A 60 -24.98 10.23 -6.96
CA PRO A 60 -24.26 11.36 -7.54
C PRO A 60 -23.72 11.12 -8.96
N LEU A 61 -23.84 9.93 -9.54
CA LEU A 61 -23.29 9.65 -10.87
C LEU A 61 -24.05 10.45 -11.95
N GLU A 62 -23.31 11.22 -12.74
CA GLU A 62 -23.87 11.81 -13.97
C GLU A 62 -24.31 10.66 -14.89
N GLY A 63 -25.59 10.61 -15.26
CA GLY A 63 -26.19 9.50 -16.03
C GLY A 63 -26.81 8.38 -15.18
N GLY A 64 -26.71 8.46 -13.84
CA GLY A 64 -27.36 7.51 -12.94
C GLY A 64 -26.86 6.08 -13.11
N PHE A 65 -27.80 5.12 -13.19
CA PHE A 65 -27.49 3.69 -13.22
C PHE A 65 -26.72 3.24 -14.47
N GLU A 66 -26.91 3.86 -15.63
CA GLU A 66 -26.21 3.45 -16.88
C GLU A 66 -24.68 3.58 -16.80
N ASN A 67 -24.19 4.47 -15.92
CA ASN A 67 -22.77 4.67 -15.66
C ASN A 67 -22.29 4.01 -14.36
N ALA A 68 -23.17 3.26 -13.69
CA ALA A 68 -22.82 2.54 -12.48
C ALA A 68 -22.18 1.20 -12.82
N GLU A 69 -20.94 1.03 -12.38
CA GLU A 69 -20.20 -0.24 -12.49
C GLU A 69 -19.98 -0.84 -11.09
N VAL A 70 -20.39 -2.08 -10.89
CA VAL A 70 -20.27 -2.81 -9.62
C VAL A 70 -19.57 -4.14 -9.83
N TYR A 71 -18.60 -4.46 -8.98
CA TYR A 71 -17.80 -5.66 -9.03
C TYR A 71 -17.97 -6.45 -7.73
N VAL A 72 -18.46 -7.69 -7.81
CA VAL A 72 -18.80 -8.54 -6.67
C VAL A 72 -17.81 -9.70 -6.57
N LEU A 73 -17.01 -9.72 -5.51
CA LEU A 73 -15.99 -10.75 -5.27
C LEU A 73 -16.59 -12.03 -4.67
N PRO A 74 -16.07 -13.22 -5.03
CA PRO A 74 -16.72 -14.51 -4.75
C PRO A 74 -16.48 -15.08 -3.34
N TYR A 75 -15.97 -14.28 -2.40
CA TYR A 75 -15.40 -14.79 -1.14
C TYR A 75 -16.28 -14.61 0.08
N ALA A 76 -17.30 -13.77 0.00
CA ALA A 76 -18.24 -13.55 1.09
C ALA A 76 -19.68 -13.54 0.55
N PRO A 77 -20.63 -14.12 1.30
CA PRO A 77 -22.02 -14.09 0.90
C PRO A 77 -22.55 -12.66 0.89
N VAL A 78 -23.25 -12.32 -0.19
CA VAL A 78 -23.95 -11.04 -0.33
C VAL A 78 -25.30 -11.16 0.40
N PRO A 79 -25.68 -10.21 1.26
CA PRO A 79 -26.99 -10.22 1.91
C PRO A 79 -28.12 -10.00 0.90
N GLY A 80 -29.29 -10.63 1.13
CA GLY A 80 -30.45 -10.52 0.24
C GLY A 80 -30.86 -9.08 -0.10
N ASP A 81 -30.88 -8.17 0.89
CA ASP A 81 -31.20 -6.75 0.63
C ASP A 81 -30.20 -6.07 -0.34
N VAL A 82 -28.95 -6.54 -0.37
CA VAL A 82 -27.93 -6.05 -1.30
C VAL A 82 -28.10 -6.71 -2.67
N GLU A 83 -28.44 -8.00 -2.71
CA GLU A 83 -28.78 -8.70 -3.95
C GLU A 83 -29.98 -8.04 -4.65
N ASP A 84 -31.07 -7.78 -3.92
CA ASP A 84 -32.27 -7.11 -4.43
C ASP A 84 -31.97 -5.71 -5.02
N GLU A 85 -31.09 -4.94 -4.35
CA GLU A 85 -30.67 -3.63 -4.84
C GLU A 85 -29.80 -3.77 -6.11
N LEU A 86 -28.89 -4.74 -6.16
CA LEU A 86 -28.06 -5.01 -7.34
C LEU A 86 -28.91 -5.46 -8.55
N GLU A 87 -29.90 -6.31 -8.33
CA GLU A 87 -30.86 -6.71 -9.36
C GLU A 87 -31.60 -5.49 -9.91
N THR A 88 -32.09 -4.62 -9.02
CA THR A 88 -32.72 -3.35 -9.39
C THR A 88 -31.77 -2.47 -10.21
N MET A 89 -30.50 -2.35 -9.81
CA MET A 89 -29.49 -1.59 -10.54
C MET A 89 -29.30 -2.14 -11.96
N VAL A 90 -29.23 -3.46 -12.13
CA VAL A 90 -29.12 -4.12 -13.44
C VAL A 90 -30.34 -3.84 -14.31
N GLU A 91 -31.56 -3.95 -13.75
CA GLU A 91 -32.80 -3.61 -14.46
C GLU A 91 -32.81 -2.15 -14.92
N MET A 92 -32.15 -1.27 -14.18
CA MET A 92 -32.01 0.16 -14.49
C MET A 92 -30.81 0.49 -15.38
N GLY A 93 -30.05 -0.52 -15.85
CA GLY A 93 -28.98 -0.36 -16.84
C GLY A 93 -27.56 -0.34 -16.27
N ALA A 94 -27.38 -0.61 -14.98
CA ALA A 94 -26.05 -0.74 -14.38
C ALA A 94 -25.31 -1.99 -14.85
N GLN A 95 -23.99 -1.91 -14.86
CA GLN A 95 -23.12 -3.05 -15.12
C GLN A 95 -22.71 -3.69 -13.79
N VAL A 96 -23.19 -4.90 -13.54
CA VAL A 96 -22.82 -5.69 -12.36
C VAL A 96 -22.04 -6.92 -12.82
N TYR A 97 -20.80 -7.03 -12.33
CA TYR A 97 -19.89 -8.14 -12.60
C TYR A 97 -19.84 -9.04 -11.37
N ASP A 98 -20.43 -10.23 -11.47
CA ASP A 98 -20.41 -11.23 -10.41
C ASP A 98 -19.38 -12.33 -10.73
N PHE A 99 -18.35 -12.42 -9.89
CA PHE A 99 -17.25 -13.34 -10.09
C PHE A 99 -17.48 -14.67 -9.38
N GLN A 100 -16.75 -15.70 -9.80
CA GLN A 100 -16.81 -17.03 -9.21
C GLN A 100 -15.41 -17.53 -8.90
N MET A 101 -15.24 -18.24 -7.79
CA MET A 101 -13.96 -18.88 -7.47
C MET A 101 -13.59 -19.89 -8.56
N GLU A 102 -12.29 -19.97 -8.87
CA GLU A 102 -11.71 -20.89 -9.87
C GLU A 102 -12.18 -20.66 -11.31
N VAL A 103 -12.84 -19.53 -11.58
CA VAL A 103 -13.21 -19.05 -12.92
C VAL A 103 -12.38 -17.80 -13.23
N ASP A 104 -11.90 -17.64 -14.46
CA ASP A 104 -11.15 -16.46 -14.93
C ASP A 104 -10.05 -15.99 -13.94
N ASP A 105 -9.21 -16.95 -13.51
CA ASP A 105 -8.08 -16.77 -12.60
C ASP A 105 -8.41 -16.35 -11.15
N TRP A 106 -9.69 -16.28 -10.77
CA TRP A 106 -10.08 -16.02 -9.38
C TRP A 106 -9.65 -17.18 -8.46
N PRO A 107 -8.85 -16.93 -7.41
CA PRO A 107 -8.30 -18.01 -6.60
C PRO A 107 -9.37 -18.73 -5.76
N TYR A 108 -9.18 -20.02 -5.53
CA TYR A 108 -10.01 -20.77 -4.58
C TYR A 108 -9.80 -20.30 -3.13
N LEU A 109 -10.89 -20.16 -2.39
CA LEU A 109 -10.88 -20.00 -0.94
C LEU A 109 -11.83 -21.01 -0.28
N HIS A 110 -11.30 -21.78 0.68
CA HIS A 110 -12.15 -22.69 1.44
C HIS A 110 -13.05 -21.92 2.43
N ILE A 111 -14.25 -21.55 2.01
CA ILE A 111 -15.21 -20.69 2.75
C ILE A 111 -15.45 -21.11 4.21
N PRO A 112 -15.57 -22.40 4.58
CA PRO A 112 -15.80 -22.77 5.98
C PRO A 112 -14.64 -22.42 6.92
N ARG A 113 -13.40 -22.36 6.40
CA ARG A 113 -12.17 -22.05 7.14
C ARG A 113 -11.18 -21.32 6.21
N PRO A 114 -11.44 -20.07 5.86
CA PRO A 114 -10.65 -19.32 4.90
C PRO A 114 -9.24 -19.12 5.44
N LYS A 115 -8.24 -19.49 4.64
CA LYS A 115 -6.84 -19.17 4.90
C LYS A 115 -6.43 -18.02 4.01
N VAL A 116 -6.64 -16.80 4.51
CA VAL A 116 -6.23 -15.57 3.84
C VAL A 116 -4.71 -15.43 3.97
N THR A 117 -3.99 -15.96 3.00
CA THR A 117 -2.53 -15.89 2.89
C THR A 117 -2.12 -14.76 1.96
N GLU A 118 -0.87 -14.30 2.05
CA GLU A 118 -0.32 -13.29 1.12
C GLU A 118 -0.48 -13.72 -0.34
N ARG A 119 -0.15 -14.97 -0.67
CA ARG A 119 -0.35 -15.55 -2.02
C ARG A 119 -1.81 -15.48 -2.49
N PHE A 120 -2.76 -15.71 -1.59
CA PHE A 120 -4.19 -15.59 -1.93
C PHE A 120 -4.54 -14.12 -2.20
N LEU A 121 -4.08 -13.20 -1.34
CA LEU A 121 -4.33 -11.77 -1.51
C LEU A 121 -3.71 -11.22 -2.81
N ASP A 122 -2.51 -11.66 -3.17
CA ASP A 122 -1.87 -11.29 -4.44
C ASP A 122 -2.69 -11.76 -5.64
N ALA A 123 -3.12 -13.03 -5.64
CA ALA A 123 -3.94 -13.57 -6.72
C ALA A 123 -5.31 -12.86 -6.85
N VAL A 124 -5.94 -12.50 -5.73
CA VAL A 124 -7.18 -11.68 -5.75
C VAL A 124 -6.93 -10.30 -6.32
N PHE A 125 -5.81 -9.66 -5.94
CA PHE A 125 -5.43 -8.36 -6.48
C PHE A 125 -5.24 -8.42 -7.99
N ASP A 126 -4.47 -9.40 -8.49
CA ASP A 126 -4.18 -9.55 -9.92
C ASP A 126 -5.46 -9.80 -10.74
N ALA A 127 -6.32 -10.73 -10.28
CA ALA A 127 -7.60 -11.02 -10.95
C ALA A 127 -8.52 -9.80 -11.01
N LEU A 128 -8.64 -9.05 -9.90
CA LEU A 128 -9.46 -7.84 -9.85
C LEU A 128 -8.90 -6.73 -10.75
N MET A 129 -7.58 -6.53 -10.77
CA MET A 129 -6.96 -5.53 -11.64
C MET A 129 -7.13 -5.88 -13.13
N HIS A 130 -7.06 -7.17 -13.47
CA HIS A 130 -7.32 -7.64 -14.83
C HIS A 130 -8.78 -7.39 -15.25
N ALA A 131 -9.74 -7.59 -14.34
CA ALA A 131 -11.15 -7.34 -14.61
C ALA A 131 -11.52 -5.85 -14.68
N LEU A 132 -10.78 -4.98 -13.99
CA LEU A 132 -11.06 -3.54 -13.94
C LEU A 132 -10.37 -2.74 -15.05
N VAL A 133 -9.24 -3.22 -15.57
CA VAL A 133 -8.36 -2.42 -16.44
C VAL A 133 -8.02 -3.19 -17.72
N ASP A 134 -8.58 -2.74 -18.86
CA ASP A 134 -8.44 -3.38 -20.19
C ASP A 134 -6.98 -3.51 -20.66
N GLU A 135 -6.12 -2.58 -20.25
CA GLU A 135 -4.67 -2.73 -20.31
C GLU A 135 -4.15 -2.49 -18.89
N ILE A 136 -3.59 -3.54 -18.27
CA ILE A 136 -2.77 -3.36 -17.08
C ILE A 136 -1.56 -2.54 -17.52
N ALA A 137 -1.70 -1.21 -17.51
CA ALA A 137 -0.57 -0.32 -17.63
C ALA A 137 0.45 -0.83 -16.62
N PRO A 138 1.69 -1.13 -17.06
CA PRO A 138 2.68 -1.73 -16.19
C PRO A 138 2.74 -0.89 -14.93
N ASP A 139 2.74 -1.56 -13.78
CA ASP A 139 2.85 -0.83 -12.53
C ASP A 139 4.04 0.13 -12.64
N PRO A 140 3.86 1.39 -12.19
CA PRO A 140 4.94 2.35 -12.29
C PRO A 140 6.17 1.75 -11.61
N PRO A 141 7.39 1.99 -12.15
CA PRO A 141 8.61 1.53 -11.51
C PRO A 141 8.62 1.90 -10.04
N LEU A 142 9.21 1.05 -9.21
CA LEU A 142 9.25 1.22 -7.76
C LEU A 142 9.86 2.59 -7.37
N SER A 143 10.83 3.06 -8.15
CA SER A 143 11.42 4.39 -8.04
C SER A 143 10.38 5.51 -8.14
N GLN A 144 9.44 5.39 -9.09
CA GLN A 144 8.34 6.34 -9.25
C GLN A 144 7.35 6.26 -8.09
N HIS A 145 7.07 5.06 -7.58
CA HIS A 145 6.22 4.91 -6.39
C HIS A 145 6.84 5.59 -5.17
N ILE A 146 8.13 5.38 -4.91
CA ILE A 146 8.87 6.04 -3.82
C ILE A 146 8.89 7.55 -4.02
N ALA A 147 9.13 8.02 -5.25
CA ALA A 147 9.13 9.45 -5.56
C ALA A 147 7.77 10.11 -5.25
N ARG A 148 6.66 9.43 -5.51
CA ARG A 148 5.31 9.91 -5.14
C ARG A 148 5.13 9.98 -3.63
N ALA A 149 5.57 8.98 -2.88
CA ALA A 149 5.49 8.97 -1.41
C ALA A 149 6.33 10.10 -0.77
N VAL A 150 7.50 10.39 -1.35
CA VAL A 150 8.36 11.51 -0.95
C VAL A 150 7.70 12.85 -1.29
N ALA A 151 7.13 12.98 -2.49
CA ALA A 151 6.44 14.20 -2.91
C ALA A 151 5.21 14.52 -2.05
N SER A 152 4.50 13.51 -1.55
CA SER A 152 3.34 13.69 -0.65
C SER A 152 3.72 13.95 0.80
N SER A 153 5.00 13.78 1.18
CA SER A 153 5.47 13.91 2.55
C SER A 153 6.80 14.69 2.61
N PRO A 154 6.76 16.03 2.74
CA PRO A 154 7.97 16.88 2.67
C PRO A 154 9.07 16.55 3.70
N ARG A 155 8.72 15.84 4.79
CA ARG A 155 9.67 15.42 5.84
C ARG A 155 10.16 13.99 5.67
N LEU A 156 9.69 13.27 4.65
CA LEU A 156 10.29 12.05 4.14
C LEU A 156 11.26 12.43 3.01
N VAL A 157 12.55 12.46 3.33
CA VAL A 157 13.56 13.01 2.44
C VAL A 157 14.32 11.89 1.75
N LEU A 158 14.31 11.89 0.43
CA LEU A 158 15.13 11.01 -0.39
C LEU A 158 16.52 11.63 -0.61
N ILE A 159 17.58 10.90 -0.26
CA ILE A 159 18.95 11.43 -0.38
C ILE A 159 19.67 10.90 -1.61
N ALA A 160 19.98 11.81 -2.52
CA ALA A 160 20.77 11.54 -3.73
C ALA A 160 20.19 10.36 -4.54
N ASP A 161 21.04 9.38 -4.83
CA ASP A 161 20.83 8.13 -5.55
C ASP A 161 20.23 7.00 -4.68
N ALA A 162 19.63 7.31 -3.53
CA ALA A 162 19.15 6.30 -2.57
C ALA A 162 18.15 5.27 -3.17
N ILE A 163 17.52 5.53 -4.31
CA ILE A 163 16.59 4.61 -4.98
C ILE A 163 17.10 4.08 -6.32
N GLU A 164 18.36 4.34 -6.68
CA GLU A 164 18.92 3.97 -8.00
C GLU A 164 18.78 2.47 -8.30
N LEU A 165 18.90 1.62 -7.29
CA LEU A 165 18.85 0.16 -7.44
C LEU A 165 17.48 -0.45 -7.13
N CYS A 166 16.47 0.35 -6.77
CA CYS A 166 15.21 -0.19 -6.27
C CYS A 166 14.38 -0.89 -7.36
N ASP A 167 14.43 -0.41 -8.61
CA ASP A 167 13.71 -1.01 -9.74
C ASP A 167 14.28 -2.37 -10.15
N GLY A 168 15.49 -2.72 -9.71
CA GLY A 168 16.11 -4.03 -9.92
C GLY A 168 15.70 -5.09 -8.89
N LEU A 169 14.82 -4.74 -7.93
CA LEU A 169 14.30 -5.70 -6.97
C LEU A 169 13.35 -6.71 -7.64
N PRO A 170 13.38 -7.99 -7.24
CA PRO A 170 12.39 -8.96 -7.72
C PRO A 170 10.96 -8.54 -7.39
N ASP A 171 10.00 -8.84 -8.25
CA ASP A 171 8.59 -8.43 -8.11
C ASP A 171 7.99 -8.79 -6.74
N TYR A 172 8.28 -9.98 -6.23
CA TYR A 172 7.86 -10.46 -4.90
C TYR A 172 8.47 -9.67 -3.72
N ARG A 173 9.34 -8.69 -3.97
CA ARG A 173 9.89 -7.76 -2.97
C ARG A 173 9.34 -6.35 -3.09
N GLN A 174 8.66 -6.01 -4.19
CA GLN A 174 8.15 -4.66 -4.39
C GLN A 174 7.08 -4.31 -3.34
N GLY A 175 6.19 -5.26 -3.00
CA GLY A 175 5.17 -5.07 -1.96
C GLY A 175 5.75 -4.69 -0.59
N PHE A 176 6.91 -5.26 -0.22
CA PHE A 176 7.62 -4.86 1.01
C PHE A 176 8.03 -3.38 0.99
N VAL A 177 8.53 -2.89 -0.15
CA VAL A 177 8.99 -1.49 -0.27
C VAL A 177 7.79 -0.54 -0.29
N THR A 178 6.72 -0.88 -1.00
CA THR A 178 5.45 -0.14 -0.99
C THR A 178 4.92 0.02 0.44
N SER A 179 4.76 -1.09 1.18
CA SER A 179 4.30 -1.04 2.58
C SER A 179 5.24 -0.26 3.50
N ALA A 180 6.55 -0.31 3.25
CA ALA A 180 7.51 0.49 4.00
C ALA A 180 7.36 1.99 3.73
N MET A 181 7.12 2.40 2.47
CA MET A 181 6.89 3.81 2.14
C MET A 181 5.62 4.35 2.80
N GLU A 182 4.53 3.58 2.77
CA GLU A 182 3.29 3.92 3.49
C GLU A 182 3.56 4.09 4.99
N ALA A 183 4.33 3.17 5.60
CA ALA A 183 4.70 3.25 7.01
C ALA A 183 5.53 4.51 7.32
N PHE A 184 6.44 4.92 6.44
CA PHE A 184 7.21 6.15 6.63
C PHE A 184 6.36 7.40 6.48
N VAL A 185 5.44 7.45 5.50
CA VAL A 185 4.49 8.55 5.34
C VAL A 185 3.64 8.69 6.60
N GLU A 186 3.12 7.58 7.12
CA GLU A 186 2.34 7.57 8.37
C GLU A 186 3.18 8.06 9.56
N LEU A 187 4.41 7.55 9.71
CA LEU A 187 5.31 7.92 10.80
C LEU A 187 5.62 9.42 10.80
N VAL A 188 5.87 9.99 9.63
CA VAL A 188 6.12 11.43 9.46
C VAL A 188 4.86 12.24 9.74
N ALA A 189 3.71 11.84 9.18
CA ALA A 189 2.43 12.53 9.39
C ALA A 189 2.03 12.56 10.87
N GLY A 190 2.22 11.45 11.58
CA GLY A 190 1.98 11.32 13.02
C GLY A 190 3.03 12.00 13.91
N ASN A 191 4.08 12.58 13.32
CA ASN A 191 5.22 13.16 14.03
C ASN A 191 5.89 12.16 15.00
N GLY A 192 5.96 10.89 14.60
CA GLY A 192 6.30 9.76 15.44
C GLY A 192 5.20 8.70 15.45
N CYS A 193 5.42 7.62 16.20
CA CYS A 193 4.50 6.49 16.24
C CYS A 193 3.81 6.28 17.60
N GLY A 194 4.14 7.07 18.64
CA GLY A 194 3.59 6.91 20.00
C GLY A 194 3.96 5.60 20.71
N VAL A 195 4.48 4.62 19.96
CA VAL A 195 5.02 3.34 20.40
C VAL A 195 6.50 3.26 20.03
N GLY A 196 7.18 2.16 20.38
CA GLY A 196 8.53 1.90 19.88
C GLY A 196 8.52 1.54 18.38
N LEU A 197 9.57 1.90 17.64
CA LEU A 197 9.69 1.59 16.20
C LEU A 197 9.54 0.11 15.88
N ASP A 198 10.04 -0.79 16.74
CA ASP A 198 9.89 -2.24 16.54
C ASP A 198 8.42 -2.63 16.45
N GLU A 199 7.59 -2.12 17.37
CA GLU A 199 6.16 -2.42 17.40
C GLU A 199 5.42 -1.73 16.25
N PHE A 200 5.81 -0.50 15.93
CA PHE A 200 5.27 0.24 14.79
C PHE A 200 5.46 -0.53 13.47
N PHE A 201 6.68 -1.00 13.18
CA PHE A 201 6.93 -1.74 11.94
C PHE A 201 6.36 -3.16 12.00
N LYS A 202 6.44 -3.84 13.15
CA LYS A 202 5.89 -5.19 13.33
C LYS A 202 4.38 -5.25 13.09
N THR A 203 3.61 -4.28 13.58
CA THR A 203 2.15 -4.22 13.34
C THR A 203 1.78 -4.00 11.87
N ARG A 204 2.74 -3.56 11.04
CA ARG A 204 2.64 -3.43 9.57
C ARG A 204 3.30 -4.59 8.82
N ASN A 205 3.64 -5.67 9.52
CA ASN A 205 4.38 -6.82 8.98
C ASN A 205 5.74 -6.47 8.33
N LEU A 206 6.38 -5.40 8.81
CA LEU A 206 7.71 -4.98 8.36
C LEU A 206 8.77 -5.40 9.37
N HIS A 207 9.83 -6.05 8.91
CA HIS A 207 10.94 -6.43 9.77
C HIS A 207 11.91 -5.27 9.93
N PHE A 208 11.90 -4.67 11.12
CA PHE A 208 12.86 -3.65 11.52
C PHE A 208 14.07 -4.26 12.22
N ALA A 209 15.26 -3.78 11.86
CA ALA A 209 16.53 -4.20 12.43
C ALA A 209 17.34 -2.98 12.87
N LYS A 210 17.90 -3.08 14.08
CA LYS A 210 18.78 -2.06 14.68
C LYS A 210 20.25 -2.44 14.65
N THR A 211 20.54 -3.68 14.28
CA THR A 211 21.88 -4.27 14.24
C THR A 211 22.00 -5.18 13.02
N GLY A 212 23.25 -5.47 12.62
CA GLY A 212 23.54 -6.20 11.39
C GLY A 212 23.36 -5.34 10.14
N GLY A 213 23.55 -5.96 8.98
CA GLY A 213 23.62 -5.23 7.71
C GLY A 213 24.85 -4.33 7.63
N ILE A 214 24.79 -3.30 6.79
CA ILE A 214 25.83 -2.28 6.66
C ILE A 214 25.64 -1.13 7.66
N GLN A 215 26.67 -0.32 7.84
CA GLN A 215 26.57 0.96 8.52
C GLN A 215 26.13 2.05 7.54
N THR A 216 25.27 2.94 8.02
CA THR A 216 24.89 4.16 7.30
C THR A 216 25.32 5.39 8.07
N LYS A 217 26.01 6.30 7.39
CA LYS A 217 26.46 7.57 7.93
C LYS A 217 25.70 8.71 7.24
N LEU A 218 25.08 9.58 8.04
CA LEU A 218 24.41 10.78 7.54
C LEU A 218 25.04 12.00 8.18
N LYS A 219 25.57 12.88 7.34
CA LYS A 219 26.06 14.19 7.72
C LYS A 219 25.11 15.26 7.18
N ILE A 220 24.64 16.16 8.03
CA ILE A 220 23.79 17.29 7.64
C ILE A 220 24.50 18.58 8.05
N SER A 221 24.71 19.46 7.08
CA SER A 221 25.22 20.81 7.29
C SER A 221 24.16 21.84 6.90
N VAL A 222 24.05 22.93 7.65
CA VAL A 222 23.21 24.10 7.33
C VAL A 222 24.12 25.32 7.29
N ASN A 223 24.14 26.05 6.18
CA ASN A 223 25.01 27.22 5.98
C ASN A 223 26.48 26.96 6.36
N GLY A 224 26.99 25.79 5.96
CA GLY A 224 28.36 25.34 6.23
C GLY A 224 28.61 24.80 7.65
N ARG A 225 27.64 24.89 8.56
CA ARG A 225 27.73 24.33 9.92
C ARG A 225 27.14 22.93 9.97
N VAL A 226 27.94 21.95 10.41
CA VAL A 226 27.46 20.59 10.65
C VAL A 226 26.50 20.59 11.84
N ILE A 227 25.25 20.20 11.61
CA ILE A 227 24.21 20.04 12.64
C ILE A 227 23.99 18.57 13.00
N ARG A 228 24.43 17.64 12.16
CA ARG A 228 24.38 16.19 12.41
C ARG A 228 25.54 15.49 11.73
N ASP A 229 26.13 14.52 12.43
CA ASP A 229 27.11 13.57 11.88
C ASP A 229 27.00 12.26 12.66
N GLU A 230 26.12 11.36 12.21
CA GLU A 230 25.77 10.13 12.94
C GLU A 230 25.86 8.87 12.07
N VAL A 231 26.26 7.78 12.71
CA VAL A 231 26.33 6.44 12.14
C VAL A 231 25.27 5.55 12.78
N HIS A 232 24.50 4.85 11.96
CA HIS A 232 23.42 3.97 12.37
C HIS A 232 23.42 2.66 11.57
N ASN A 233 22.86 1.60 12.16
CA ASN A 233 22.58 0.32 11.49
C ASN A 233 21.08 0.09 11.28
N LEU A 234 20.27 1.15 11.41
CA LEU A 234 18.82 1.07 11.29
C LEU A 234 18.40 0.74 9.86
N HIS A 235 17.60 -0.31 9.71
CA HIS A 235 17.04 -0.66 8.41
C HIS A 235 15.76 -1.49 8.52
N LEU A 236 14.94 -1.43 7.48
CA LEU A 236 13.91 -2.43 7.21
C LEU A 236 14.49 -3.51 6.29
N LYS A 237 14.03 -4.75 6.45
CA LYS A 237 14.50 -5.89 5.66
C LYS A 237 13.40 -6.84 5.24
N SER A 238 13.60 -7.47 4.09
CA SER A 238 12.84 -8.63 3.62
C SER A 238 13.79 -9.62 2.93
N GLY A 239 13.47 -10.91 2.99
CA GLY A 239 14.29 -11.94 2.33
C GLY A 239 15.57 -12.34 3.04
N ASP A 240 15.50 -12.58 4.35
CA ASP A 240 16.60 -13.20 5.08
C ASP A 240 16.90 -14.61 4.54
N ARG A 241 18.18 -15.00 4.55
CA ARG A 241 18.69 -16.29 4.00
C ARG A 241 18.47 -16.47 2.49
N THR A 242 18.38 -15.37 1.76
CA THR A 242 18.37 -15.37 0.29
C THR A 242 19.70 -14.84 -0.25
N SER A 243 19.87 -14.78 -1.57
CA SER A 243 21.01 -14.06 -2.17
C SER A 243 20.94 -12.57 -1.84
N PRO A 244 22.05 -11.82 -1.88
CA PRO A 244 22.03 -10.37 -1.70
C PRO A 244 21.02 -9.67 -2.62
N GLN A 245 20.88 -10.15 -3.87
CA GLN A 245 19.92 -9.67 -4.87
C GLN A 245 18.47 -9.92 -4.46
N GLY A 246 18.18 -11.03 -3.77
CA GLY A 246 16.84 -11.38 -3.28
C GLY A 246 16.48 -10.77 -1.92
N ALA A 247 17.44 -10.11 -1.25
CA ALA A 247 17.31 -9.56 0.09
C ALA A 247 17.08 -8.04 0.05
N ALA A 248 15.82 -7.60 -0.02
CA ALA A 248 15.48 -6.18 -0.04
C ALA A 248 15.82 -5.49 1.29
N ARG A 249 16.39 -4.29 1.22
CA ARG A 249 16.80 -3.47 2.36
C ARG A 249 16.38 -2.01 2.15
N ILE A 250 15.92 -1.37 3.22
CA ILE A 250 15.70 0.07 3.26
C ILE A 250 16.49 0.62 4.45
N TYR A 251 17.59 1.34 4.17
CA TYR A 251 18.35 2.01 5.20
C TYR A 251 17.88 3.45 5.34
N PHE A 252 17.66 3.86 6.59
CA PHE A 252 17.14 5.18 6.90
C PHE A 252 17.70 5.70 8.22
N GLN A 253 17.64 7.01 8.38
CA GLN A 253 17.88 7.68 9.66
C GLN A 253 16.74 8.63 9.97
N MET A 254 16.54 8.91 11.26
CA MET A 254 15.49 9.82 11.72
C MET A 254 16.09 10.94 12.54
N LEU A 255 15.57 12.15 12.37
CA LEU A 255 15.94 13.34 13.13
C LEU A 255 14.69 14.05 13.62
N THR A 256 14.65 14.40 14.90
CA THR A 256 13.71 15.42 15.36
C THR A 256 14.40 16.78 15.25
N HIS A 257 13.86 17.66 14.41
CA HIS A 257 14.33 19.04 14.24
C HIS A 257 13.13 19.98 14.30
N GLU A 258 13.23 21.04 15.10
CA GLU A 258 12.14 21.99 15.34
C GLU A 258 10.82 21.29 15.76
N GLN A 259 10.93 20.29 16.64
CA GLN A 259 9.81 19.46 17.12
C GLN A 259 9.13 18.60 16.05
N LEU A 260 9.65 18.59 14.82
CA LEU A 260 9.15 17.78 13.72
C LEU A 260 10.06 16.59 13.48
N LEU A 261 9.47 15.41 13.27
CA LEU A 261 10.16 14.21 12.84
C LEU A 261 10.45 14.27 11.34
N TRP A 262 11.71 14.07 11.01
CA TRP A 262 12.24 13.91 9.66
C TRP A 262 12.77 12.50 9.49
N VAL A 263 12.49 11.90 8.34
CA VAL A 263 13.00 10.58 7.95
C VAL A 263 13.83 10.76 6.70
N PHE A 264 15.08 10.29 6.72
CA PHE A 264 16.00 10.35 5.60
C PHE A 264 16.20 8.96 5.04
N LEU A 265 15.75 8.73 3.80
CA LEU A 265 16.00 7.50 3.06
C LEU A 265 17.42 7.57 2.49
N LEU A 266 18.28 6.67 2.95
CA LEU A 266 19.69 6.60 2.54
C LEU A 266 19.92 5.56 1.46
N TYR A 267 19.06 4.54 1.40
CA TYR A 267 19.12 3.47 0.41
C TYR A 267 17.83 2.64 0.39
N VAL A 268 17.39 2.24 -0.80
CA VAL A 268 16.32 1.31 -1.10
C VAL A 268 16.78 0.41 -2.23
N GLY A 269 16.85 -0.90 -1.99
CA GLY A 269 17.28 -1.84 -3.02
C GLY A 269 17.68 -3.21 -2.46
N PRO A 270 18.39 -4.03 -3.24
CA PRO A 270 19.00 -5.27 -2.78
C PRO A 270 19.96 -5.07 -1.60
N HIS A 271 20.43 -6.12 -0.94
CA HIS A 271 21.37 -5.97 0.17
C HIS A 271 22.67 -5.34 -0.34
N PRO A 272 23.08 -4.16 0.16
CA PRO A 272 24.31 -3.50 -0.29
C PRO A 272 25.54 -4.24 0.22
N ASP A 273 26.64 -4.12 -0.51
CA ASP A 273 27.94 -4.73 -0.19
C ASP A 273 28.87 -3.79 0.59
N THR A 274 28.57 -2.48 0.61
CA THR A 274 29.39 -1.45 1.23
C THR A 274 28.59 -0.57 2.19
N ASN A 275 29.30 0.05 3.14
CA ASN A 275 28.71 1.07 4.01
C ASN A 275 28.28 2.30 3.21
N ILE A 276 27.17 2.89 3.59
CA ILE A 276 26.58 4.03 2.87
C ILE A 276 26.87 5.30 3.65
N THR A 277 27.51 6.27 2.99
CA THR A 277 27.70 7.61 3.54
C THR A 277 26.98 8.61 2.66
N ARG A 278 26.22 9.51 3.29
CA ARG A 278 25.52 10.59 2.63
C ARG A 278 25.76 11.91 3.36
N THR A 279 25.89 12.97 2.59
CA THR A 279 26.03 14.34 3.08
C THR A 279 24.94 15.20 2.48
N ILE A 280 24.29 16.00 3.31
CA ILE A 280 23.29 17.00 2.91
C ILE A 280 23.86 18.35 3.32
N ASP A 281 24.00 19.26 2.37
CA ASP A 281 24.35 20.65 2.65
C ASP A 281 23.16 21.53 2.28
N LEU A 282 22.50 22.08 3.30
CA LEU A 282 21.38 22.99 3.16
C LEU A 282 21.91 24.42 3.19
N VAL A 283 21.61 25.19 2.15
CA VAL A 283 21.83 26.64 2.11
C VAL A 283 20.48 27.29 2.35
N ILE A 284 20.33 27.97 3.49
CA ILE A 284 19.14 28.74 3.82
C ILE A 284 19.50 30.21 3.67
N GLU A 285 18.98 30.83 2.61
CA GLU A 285 19.10 32.28 2.43
C GLU A 285 18.37 33.00 3.58
N PRO A 286 18.97 34.03 4.19
CA PRO A 286 18.28 34.82 5.19
C PRO A 286 17.07 35.52 4.55
N ALA A 287 15.93 35.47 5.24
CA ALA A 287 14.70 36.15 4.87
C ALA A 287 14.83 37.67 4.92
#